data_AF-A0A653D755-F1
#
_entry.id   AF-A0A653D755-F1
#
_cell.length_a   1.000
_cell.length_b   1.000
_cell.length_c   1.000
_cell.angle_alpha   90.00
_cell.angle_beta   90.00
_cell.angle_gamma   90.00
#
_symmetry.space_group_name_H-M   'P 1'
#
loop_
_entity.id
_entity.type
_entity.pdbx_description
1 polymer ?
#
loop_
_entity_poly.entity_id
_entity_poly.type
_entity_poly.pdbx_seq_one_letter_code
_entity_poly.pdbx_strand_id
1 'polypeptide(L)'
;MLALMNRILDWFRSLFWKEEMELTLVGLQYSGKTTFVNVIASGQFSEDMIPTVGFNMRKITKGNVTIKVWDIGGQPRFRSMWERYCRGVNAIVYMVDAADPDKIEASRNELHNLLDKPQLAGIPVLVLGNKRDKPQALDENGLIERM
;
A
#
# COMPACT_ATOMS: atom_id res chain seq x y z
N MET A 1 -17.24 5.30 -17.33
CA MET A 1 -15.84 5.73 -17.04
C MET A 1 -15.80 6.97 -16.15
N LEU A 2 -16.39 8.10 -16.55
CA LEU A 2 -16.50 9.34 -15.74
C LEU A 2 -17.16 9.16 -14.36
N ALA A 3 -18.21 8.33 -14.27
CA ALA A 3 -18.91 8.08 -13.00
C ALA A 3 -18.08 7.30 -11.96
N LEU A 4 -17.20 6.41 -12.43
CA LEU A 4 -16.28 5.67 -11.56
C LEU A 4 -15.15 6.59 -11.08
N MET A 5 -14.61 7.40 -11.98
CA MET A 5 -13.59 8.40 -11.65
C MET A 5 -14.12 9.45 -10.67
N ASN A 6 -15.37 9.89 -10.85
CA ASN A 6 -16.04 10.79 -9.91
C ASN A 6 -16.30 10.13 -8.56
N ARG A 7 -16.72 8.85 -8.51
CA ARG A 7 -16.84 8.12 -7.24
C ARG A 7 -15.50 7.94 -6.52
N ILE A 8 -14.42 7.70 -7.26
CA ILE A 8 -13.07 7.61 -6.69
C ILE A 8 -12.60 8.98 -6.18
N LEU A 9 -12.87 10.06 -6.94
CA LEU A 9 -12.57 11.43 -6.53
C LEU A 9 -13.40 11.88 -5.33
N ASP A 10 -14.68 11.51 -5.27
CA ASP A 10 -15.57 11.85 -4.17
C ASP A 10 -15.26 11.02 -2.93
N TRP A 11 -14.87 9.76 -3.10
CA TRP A 11 -14.29 8.94 -2.04
C TRP A 11 -12.97 9.56 -1.53
N PHE A 12 -12.06 9.93 -2.43
CA PHE A 12 -10.81 10.63 -2.09
C PHE A 12 -11.11 11.96 -1.37
N ARG A 13 -12.06 12.75 -1.86
CA ARG A 13 -12.50 13.99 -1.22
C ARG A 13 -13.05 13.69 0.16
N SER A 14 -13.92 12.69 0.33
CA SER A 14 -14.48 12.28 1.62
C SER A 14 -13.41 11.81 2.62
N LEU A 15 -12.33 11.21 2.14
CA LEU A 15 -11.11 10.92 2.90
C LEU A 15 -10.42 12.22 3.35
N PHE A 16 -10.33 13.23 2.47
CA PHE A 16 -9.79 14.57 2.80
C PHE A 16 -10.67 15.42 3.75
N TRP A 17 -11.93 15.04 4.02
CA TRP A 17 -12.81 15.71 5.01
C TRP A 17 -12.67 15.15 6.44
N LYS A 18 -11.86 14.10 6.66
CA LYS A 18 -11.41 13.69 7.99
C LYS A 18 -10.06 14.36 8.27
N GLU A 19 -9.95 15.12 9.37
CA GLU A 19 -8.69 15.77 9.77
C GLU A 19 -7.55 14.76 10.02
N GLU A 20 -7.91 13.51 10.36
CA GLU A 20 -6.97 12.42 10.56
C GLU A 20 -7.45 11.14 9.87
N MET A 21 -6.54 10.55 9.08
CA MET A 21 -6.67 9.28 8.41
C MET A 21 -5.56 8.33 8.85
N GLU A 22 -5.91 7.06 8.99
CA GLU A 22 -4.97 5.99 9.27
C GLU A 22 -4.97 5.00 8.11
N LEU A 23 -3.79 4.77 7.55
CA LEU A 23 -3.54 3.88 6.43
C LEU A 23 -2.48 2.87 6.84
N THR A 24 -2.60 1.65 6.33
CA THR A 24 -1.54 0.65 6.48
C THR A 24 -0.95 0.33 5.12
N LEU A 25 0.38 0.34 5.05
CA LEU A 25 1.14 0.00 3.86
C LEU A 25 1.75 -1.40 4.00
N VAL A 26 1.22 -2.34 3.23
CA VAL A 26 1.64 -3.75 3.20
C VAL A 26 2.04 -4.19 1.81
N GLY A 27 2.65 -5.36 1.70
CA GLY A 27 3.17 -5.91 0.45
C GLY A 27 4.51 -6.59 0.67
N LEU A 28 4.97 -7.34 -0.33
CA LEU A 28 6.21 -8.12 -0.22
C LEU A 28 7.45 -7.25 0.06
N GLN A 29 8.51 -7.86 0.58
CA GLN A 29 9.78 -7.17 0.73
C GLN A 29 10.28 -6.65 -0.63
N TYR A 30 10.98 -5.52 -0.61
CA TYR A 30 11.51 -4.84 -1.81
C TYR A 30 10.46 -4.26 -2.78
N SER A 31 9.16 -4.28 -2.47
CA SER A 31 8.14 -3.63 -3.31
C SER A 31 8.18 -2.09 -3.29
N GLY A 32 9.00 -1.49 -2.43
CA GLY A 32 9.22 -0.04 -2.36
C GLY A 32 8.34 0.71 -1.36
N LYS A 33 7.76 0.01 -0.37
CA LYS A 33 6.94 0.60 0.70
C LYS A 33 7.63 1.75 1.43
N THR A 34 8.84 1.52 1.96
CA THR A 34 9.57 2.53 2.72
C THR A 34 9.99 3.72 1.84
N THR A 35 10.36 3.46 0.59
CA THR A 35 10.66 4.52 -0.40
C THR A 35 9.42 5.37 -0.66
N PHE A 36 8.26 4.75 -0.88
CA PHE A 36 6.99 5.45 -1.06
C PHE A 36 6.70 6.34 0.15
N VAL A 37 6.81 5.80 1.37
CA VAL A 37 6.61 6.56 2.62
C VAL A 37 7.59 7.73 2.77
N ASN A 38 8.88 7.55 2.43
CA ASN A 38 9.88 8.63 2.45
C ASN A 38 9.47 9.76 1.50
N VAL A 39 9.14 9.43 0.26
CA VAL A 39 8.81 10.41 -0.79
C VAL A 39 7.57 11.21 -0.41
N ILE A 40 6.51 10.57 0.09
CA ILE A 40 5.30 11.29 0.50
C ILE A 40 5.50 12.11 1.79
N ALA A 41 6.41 11.70 2.68
CA ALA A 41 6.61 12.34 3.98
C ALA A 41 7.54 13.55 3.91
N SER A 42 8.66 13.44 3.21
CA SER A 42 9.73 14.45 3.20
C SER A 42 10.15 14.90 1.81
N GLY A 43 9.60 14.30 0.75
CA GLY A 43 10.10 14.51 -0.62
C GLY A 43 11.50 13.96 -0.87
N GLN A 44 12.10 13.27 0.11
CA GLN A 44 13.44 12.72 0.00
C GLN A 44 13.38 11.31 -0.58
N PHE A 45 14.19 11.08 -1.61
CA PHE A 45 14.42 9.77 -2.18
C PHE A 45 15.79 9.25 -1.72
N SER A 46 15.84 7.97 -1.36
CA SER A 46 17.08 7.24 -1.10
C SER A 46 17.03 5.96 -1.91
N GLU A 47 18.06 5.75 -2.73
CA GLU A 47 18.13 4.64 -3.68
C GLU A 47 18.47 3.33 -2.95
N ASP A 48 19.35 3.41 -1.94
CA ASP A 48 19.76 2.28 -1.12
C ASP A 48 18.92 2.17 0.16
N MET A 49 17.85 1.37 0.09
CA MET A 49 16.99 1.07 1.25
C MET A 49 17.17 -0.37 1.71
N ILE A 50 17.47 -0.54 3.00
CA ILE A 50 17.52 -1.85 3.67
C ILE A 50 16.10 -2.31 4.01
N PRO A 51 15.77 -3.62 3.94
CA PRO A 51 14.48 -4.13 4.37
C PRO A 51 14.07 -3.69 5.79
N THR A 52 12.84 -3.20 5.93
CA THR A 52 12.26 -2.87 7.24
C THR A 52 12.16 -4.11 8.13
N VAL A 53 12.70 -4.01 9.35
CA VAL A 53 12.58 -5.01 10.41
C VAL A 53 11.39 -4.62 11.30
N GLY A 54 10.39 -5.50 11.40
CA GLY A 54 9.20 -5.23 12.23
C GLY A 54 8.23 -4.25 11.58
N PHE A 55 7.97 -3.13 12.24
CA PHE A 55 7.00 -2.11 11.81
C PHE A 55 7.51 -0.70 12.15
N ASN A 56 7.14 0.27 11.33
CA ASN A 56 7.39 1.68 11.58
C ASN A 56 6.13 2.50 11.30
N MET A 57 5.73 3.36 12.23
CA MET A 57 4.64 4.31 12.01
C MET A 57 5.21 5.65 11.60
N ARG A 58 4.74 6.19 10.48
CA ARG A 58 5.02 7.56 10.09
C ARG A 58 3.75 8.39 10.06
N LYS A 59 3.80 9.53 10.73
CA LYS A 59 2.75 10.54 10.68
C LYS A 59 3.13 11.58 9.62
N ILE A 60 2.30 11.73 8.60
CA ILE A 60 2.50 12.66 7.49
C ILE A 60 1.35 13.65 7.53
N THR A 61 1.64 14.92 7.77
CA THR A 61 0.62 15.96 7.80
C THR A 61 0.80 16.86 6.59
N LYS A 62 -0.25 16.98 5.75
CA LYS A 62 -0.29 17.88 4.60
C LYS A 62 -1.60 18.66 4.59
N GLY A 63 -1.52 19.97 4.83
CA GLY A 63 -2.71 20.79 5.06
C GLY A 63 -3.44 20.34 6.32
N ASN A 64 -4.76 20.19 6.23
CA ASN A 64 -5.61 19.74 7.35
C ASN A 64 -5.71 18.22 7.47
N VAL A 65 -4.95 17.47 6.67
CA VAL A 65 -5.00 16.01 6.67
C VAL A 65 -3.73 15.44 7.26
N THR A 66 -3.93 14.65 8.31
CA THR A 66 -2.90 13.81 8.91
C THR A 66 -3.09 12.38 8.44
N ILE A 67 -2.06 11.79 7.84
CA ILE A 67 -2.02 10.39 7.44
C ILE A 67 -1.04 9.67 8.35
N LYS A 68 -1.52 8.70 9.13
CA LYS A 68 -0.66 7.70 9.78
C LYS A 68 -0.44 6.56 8.80
N VAL A 69 0.81 6.28 8.44
CA VAL A 69 1.18 5.15 7.61
C VAL A 69 2.00 4.17 8.42
N TRP A 70 1.48 2.94 8.53
CA TRP A 70 2.22 1.81 9.07
C TRP A 70 3.01 1.12 7.94
N ASP A 71 4.33 1.26 7.92
CA ASP A 71 5.24 0.48 7.06
C ASP A 71 5.62 -0.81 7.78
N ILE A 72 5.11 -1.94 7.29
CA ILE A 72 5.36 -3.25 7.88
C ILE A 72 6.36 -4.03 7.03
N GLY A 73 7.29 -4.73 7.69
CA GLY A 73 8.23 -5.62 7.05
C GLY A 73 7.53 -6.63 6.12
N GLY A 74 8.05 -6.78 4.90
CA GLY A 74 7.48 -7.69 3.89
C GLY A 74 8.01 -9.13 3.93
N GLN A 75 8.94 -9.42 4.85
CA GLN A 75 9.49 -10.76 5.06
C GLN A 75 8.42 -11.69 5.63
N PRO A 76 8.43 -13.00 5.27
CA PRO A 76 7.44 -13.97 5.76
C PRO A 76 7.21 -13.92 7.28
N ARG A 77 8.29 -13.77 8.08
CA ARG A 77 8.22 -13.69 9.55
C ARG A 77 7.41 -12.52 10.11
N PHE A 78 7.16 -11.48 9.32
CA PHE A 78 6.41 -10.29 9.74
C PHE A 78 4.97 -10.26 9.19
N ARG A 79 4.61 -11.17 8.28
CA ARG A 79 3.28 -11.16 7.62
C ARG A 79 2.13 -11.43 8.57
N SER A 80 2.37 -12.18 9.66
CA SER A 80 1.39 -12.36 10.73
C SER A 80 0.99 -11.06 11.42
N MET A 81 1.83 -10.02 11.35
CA MET A 81 1.52 -8.70 11.91
C MET A 81 0.57 -7.91 11.01
N TRP A 82 0.51 -8.18 9.71
CA TRP A 82 -0.27 -7.39 8.75
C TRP A 82 -1.73 -7.29 9.16
N GLU A 83 -2.34 -8.41 9.52
CA GLU A 83 -3.73 -8.45 9.99
C GLU A 83 -3.93 -7.51 11.19
N ARG A 84 -3.05 -7.56 12.19
CA ARG A 84 -3.16 -6.77 13.41
C ARG A 84 -3.14 -5.26 13.13
N TYR A 85 -2.26 -4.82 12.23
CA TYR A 85 -2.08 -3.40 11.90
C TYR A 85 -3.01 -2.90 10.78
N CYS A 86 -3.73 -3.79 10.10
CA CYS A 86 -4.77 -3.39 9.16
C CYS A 86 -6.14 -3.18 9.84
N ARG A 87 -6.33 -3.61 11.10
CA ARG A 87 -7.61 -3.45 11.78
C ARG A 87 -7.90 -1.98 12.08
N GLY A 88 -9.12 -1.52 11.75
CA GLY A 88 -9.60 -0.19 12.09
C GLY A 88 -9.05 0.95 11.22
N VAL A 89 -8.22 0.65 10.21
CA VAL A 89 -7.68 1.66 9.30
C VAL A 89 -8.73 2.13 8.30
N ASN A 90 -8.54 3.32 7.74
CA ASN A 90 -9.44 3.88 6.74
C ASN A 90 -9.25 3.25 5.36
N ALA A 91 -8.04 2.83 5.02
CA ALA A 91 -7.75 2.04 3.83
C ALA A 91 -6.43 1.25 3.98
N ILE A 92 -6.33 0.15 3.24
CA ILE A 92 -5.10 -0.63 3.09
C ILE A 92 -4.46 -0.23 1.76
N VAL A 93 -3.18 0.14 1.78
CA VAL A 93 -2.38 0.33 0.58
C VAL A 93 -1.50 -0.91 0.40
N TYR A 94 -1.72 -1.66 -0.67
CA TYR A 94 -0.98 -2.87 -0.98
C TYR A 94 0.02 -2.60 -2.11
N MET A 95 1.31 -2.66 -1.81
CA MET A 95 2.40 -2.31 -2.72
C MET A 95 2.98 -3.55 -3.41
N VAL A 96 2.92 -3.57 -4.73
CA VAL A 96 3.45 -4.62 -5.61
C VAL A 96 4.66 -4.09 -6.37
N ASP A 97 5.72 -4.88 -6.50
CA ASP A 97 6.77 -4.59 -7.47
C ASP A 97 6.29 -5.03 -8.86
N ALA A 98 5.85 -4.09 -9.69
CA ALA A 98 5.33 -4.42 -11.01
C ALA A 98 6.42 -4.94 -11.97
N ALA A 99 7.69 -4.71 -11.64
CA ALA A 99 8.85 -5.07 -12.45
C ALA A 99 9.53 -6.38 -12.03
N ASP A 100 8.92 -7.12 -11.10
CA ASP A 100 9.39 -8.41 -10.60
C ASP A 100 8.32 -9.51 -10.83
N PRO A 101 8.21 -10.04 -12.06
CA PRO A 101 7.16 -10.97 -12.45
C PRO A 101 7.16 -12.27 -11.62
N ASP A 102 8.33 -12.71 -11.15
CA ASP A 102 8.49 -13.94 -10.37
C ASP A 102 7.81 -13.85 -9.00
N LYS A 103 7.60 -12.63 -8.48
CA LYS A 103 6.96 -12.39 -7.19
C LYS A 103 5.49 -12.04 -7.26
N ILE A 104 4.93 -11.86 -8.46
CA ILE A 104 3.52 -11.44 -8.63
C ILE A 104 2.57 -12.48 -8.03
N GLU A 105 2.77 -13.76 -8.32
CA GLU A 105 1.91 -14.83 -7.78
C GLU A 105 1.99 -14.90 -6.25
N ALA A 106 3.20 -14.84 -5.69
CA ALA A 106 3.38 -14.79 -4.25
C ALA A 106 2.71 -13.55 -3.62
N SER A 107 2.76 -12.41 -4.30
CA SER A 107 2.14 -11.17 -3.84
C SER A 107 0.61 -11.27 -3.88
N ARG A 108 0.06 -11.82 -4.97
CA ARG A 108 -1.37 -12.10 -5.10
C ARG A 108 -1.87 -12.98 -3.96
N ASN A 109 -1.21 -14.10 -3.71
CA ASN A 109 -1.60 -15.03 -2.65
C ASN A 109 -1.62 -14.35 -1.28
N GLU A 110 -0.63 -13.52 -0.97
CA GLU A 110 -0.58 -12.76 0.28
C GLU A 110 -1.65 -11.65 0.37
N LEU A 111 -2.01 -11.01 -0.75
CA LEU A 111 -3.12 -10.06 -0.80
C LEU A 111 -4.44 -10.77 -0.49
N HIS A 112 -4.77 -11.85 -1.20
CA HIS A 112 -6.02 -12.59 -0.99
C HIS A 112 -6.10 -13.19 0.42
N ASN A 113 -4.99 -13.76 0.93
CA ASN A 113 -4.92 -14.24 2.31
C ASN A 113 -5.19 -13.15 3.36
N LEU A 114 -4.82 -11.90 3.06
CA LEU A 114 -5.11 -10.75 3.91
C LEU A 114 -6.58 -10.32 3.80
N LEU A 115 -7.14 -10.29 2.59
CA LEU A 115 -8.55 -9.92 2.34
C LEU A 115 -9.54 -10.96 2.91
N ASP A 116 -9.13 -12.22 3.00
CA ASP A 116 -9.92 -13.30 3.60
C ASP A 116 -10.06 -13.17 5.12
N LYS A 117 -9.34 -12.23 5.76
CA LYS A 117 -9.47 -12.00 7.20
C LYS A 117 -10.79 -11.31 7.52
N PRO A 118 -11.71 -11.94 8.28
CA PRO A 118 -13.03 -11.35 8.56
C PRO A 118 -12.95 -9.99 9.26
N GLN A 119 -11.89 -9.77 10.05
CA GLN A 119 -11.67 -8.52 10.77
C GLN A 119 -11.29 -7.34 9.88
N LEU A 120 -10.95 -7.59 8.61
CA LEU A 120 -10.59 -6.57 7.63
C LEU A 120 -11.71 -6.35 6.60
N ALA A 121 -12.84 -7.06 6.73
CA ALA A 121 -13.96 -6.95 5.82
C ALA A 121 -14.49 -5.51 5.76
N GLY A 122 -14.72 -5.02 4.54
CA GLY A 122 -15.24 -3.68 4.28
C GLY A 122 -14.20 -2.56 4.30
N ILE A 123 -12.93 -2.83 4.65
CA ILE A 123 -11.86 -1.85 4.53
C ILE A 123 -11.47 -1.72 3.05
N PRO A 124 -11.52 -0.51 2.46
CA PRO A 124 -11.13 -0.32 1.06
C PRO A 124 -9.64 -0.58 0.85
N VAL A 125 -9.29 -1.15 -0.29
CA VAL A 125 -7.90 -1.51 -0.64
C VAL A 125 -7.48 -0.81 -1.93
N LEU A 126 -6.32 -0.17 -1.88
CA LEU A 126 -5.63 0.40 -3.03
C LEU A 126 -4.39 -0.44 -3.35
N VAL A 127 -4.39 -1.09 -4.51
CA VAL A 127 -3.21 -1.81 -5.01
C VAL A 127 -2.35 -0.84 -5.84
N LEU A 128 -1.07 -0.72 -5.47
CA LEU A 128 -0.10 0.11 -6.18
C LEU A 128 0.96 -0.77 -6.87
N GLY A 129 0.96 -0.74 -8.20
CA GLY A 129 2.03 -1.28 -9.02
C GLY A 129 3.22 -0.34 -9.09
N ASN A 130 4.23 -0.58 -8.28
CA ASN A 130 5.42 0.27 -8.19
C ASN A 130 6.48 -0.11 -9.22
N LYS A 131 7.48 0.77 -9.40
CA LYS A 131 8.62 0.62 -10.31
C LYS A 131 8.26 0.61 -11.80
N ARG A 132 7.24 1.40 -12.17
CA ARG A 132 6.77 1.60 -13.56
C ARG A 132 7.79 2.26 -14.48
N ASP A 133 8.85 2.83 -13.92
CA ASP A 133 10.03 3.32 -14.65
C ASP A 133 10.81 2.18 -15.34
N LYS A 134 10.67 0.93 -14.89
CA LYS A 134 11.41 -0.21 -15.45
C LYS A 134 10.72 -0.78 -16.70
N PRO A 135 11.47 -1.15 -17.75
CA PRO A 135 10.90 -1.64 -19.01
C PRO A 135 9.98 -2.86 -18.87
N GLN A 136 10.29 -3.77 -17.94
CA GLN A 136 9.53 -4.99 -17.71
C GLN A 136 8.32 -4.83 -16.77
N ALA A 137 8.02 -3.61 -16.32
CA ALA A 137 6.95 -3.39 -15.36
C ALA A 137 5.58 -3.67 -15.96
N LEU A 138 4.76 -4.47 -15.27
CA LEU A 138 3.34 -4.65 -15.59
C LEU A 138 2.61 -3.31 -15.54
N ASP A 139 1.75 -3.06 -16.52
CA ASP A 139 0.85 -1.93 -16.53
C ASP A 139 -0.38 -2.20 -15.68
N GLU A 140 -1.28 -1.21 -15.61
CA GLU A 140 -2.50 -1.31 -14.80
C GLU A 140 -3.32 -2.54 -15.18
N ASN A 141 -3.52 -2.78 -16.49
CA ASN A 141 -4.27 -3.93 -16.98
C ASN A 141 -3.57 -5.25 -16.62
N GLY A 142 -2.26 -5.35 -16.83
CA GLY A 142 -1.49 -6.54 -16.49
C GLY A 142 -1.47 -6.84 -14.99
N LEU A 143 -1.54 -5.81 -14.13
CA LEU A 143 -1.72 -5.98 -12.69
C LEU A 143 -3.12 -6.45 -12.33
N ILE A 144 -4.16 -5.86 -12.92
CA ILE A 144 -5.56 -6.25 -12.68
C ILE A 144 -5.79 -7.71 -13.06
N GLU A 145 -5.20 -8.17 -14.16
CA GLU A 145 -5.36 -9.57 -14.60
C GLU A 145 -4.62 -10.56 -13.70
N ARG A 146 -3.55 -10.13 -13.02
CA ARG A 146 -2.64 -11.02 -12.28
C ARG A 146 -2.74 -10.94 -10.76
N MET A 147 -3.57 -10.06 -10.22
CA MET A 147 -3.79 -9.87 -8.77
C MET A 147 -5.22 -10.27 -8.42
#